data_AF-A0A8J6LMY9-F1
#
_entry.id   AF-A0A8J6LMY9-F1
#
_cell.length_a   1.000
_cell.length_b   1.000
_cell.length_c   1.000
_cell.angle_alpha   90.00
_cell.angle_beta   90.00
_cell.angle_gamma   90.00
#
_symmetry.space_group_name_H-M   'P 1'
#
loop_
_entity.id
_entity.type
_entity.pdbx_description
1 polymer ?
#
loop_
_entity_poly.entity_id
_entity_poly.type
_entity_poly.pdbx_seq_one_letter_code
_entity_poly.pdbx_strand_id
1 'polypeptide(L)'
;RTVSASGTLTAGPREVAKLTEVDGFDVDIPAEGNVVFFRYVDRPGVVGTIGGILGTEGVNIAGMQVARLAAGGEALMTLVTDSPMSVDLIDNAAEVIGATRASGVGLDDEPSSGLAGLSR
;
A
#
# COMPACT_ATOMS: atom_id res chain seq x y z
N ARG A 1 -11.45 11.86 -10.10
CA ARG A 1 -11.06 12.34 -8.76
C ARG A 1 -9.55 12.25 -8.66
N THR A 2 -8.89 13.29 -8.14
CA THR A 2 -7.43 13.33 -7.93
C THR A 2 -7.06 12.60 -6.64
N VAL A 3 -5.91 11.94 -6.61
CA VAL A 3 -5.26 11.37 -5.42
C VAL A 3 -3.92 12.09 -5.26
N SER A 4 -3.57 12.51 -4.05
CA SER A 4 -2.26 13.06 -3.70
C SER A 4 -1.38 12.00 -3.06
N ALA A 5 -0.08 12.10 -3.28
CA ALA A 5 0.92 11.42 -2.49
C ALA A 5 2.15 12.33 -2.36
N SER A 6 2.77 12.33 -1.18
CA SER A 6 3.98 13.09 -0.87
C SER A 6 5.04 12.15 -0.34
N GLY A 7 6.31 12.45 -0.60
CA GLY A 7 7.43 11.61 -0.16
C GLY A 7 8.67 12.40 0.20
N THR A 8 9.60 11.74 0.89
CA THR A 8 10.90 12.30 1.28
C THR A 8 12.01 11.32 0.99
N LEU A 9 13.20 11.85 0.70
CA LEU A 9 14.43 11.08 0.61
C LEU A 9 15.30 11.40 1.81
N THR A 10 15.66 10.37 2.59
CA THR A 10 16.54 10.58 3.75
C THR A 10 17.96 10.86 3.30
N ALA A 11 18.55 11.96 3.77
CA ALA A 11 19.96 12.27 3.51
C ALA A 11 20.88 11.45 4.44
N GLY A 12 21.85 10.73 3.86
CA GLY A 12 22.82 9.94 4.62
C GLY A 12 23.56 8.92 3.76
N PRO A 13 24.38 8.02 4.36
CA PRO A 13 25.13 7.01 3.62
C PRO A 13 24.26 5.98 2.86
N ARG A 14 22.98 5.87 3.23
CA ARG A 14 21.95 5.16 2.50
C ARG A 14 20.77 6.08 2.32
N GLU A 15 20.46 6.39 1.07
CA GLU A 15 19.23 7.10 0.74
C GLU A 15 18.06 6.14 0.89
N VAL A 16 17.01 6.58 1.57
CA VAL A 16 15.78 5.79 1.76
C VAL A 16 14.61 6.69 1.37
N ALA A 17 13.90 6.28 0.33
CA ALA A 17 12.69 6.93 -0.13
C ALA A 17 11.52 6.47 0.75
N LYS A 18 10.71 7.42 1.20
CA LYS A 18 9.54 7.16 2.04
C LYS A 18 8.33 7.91 1.53
N LEU A 19 7.18 7.27 1.59
CA LEU A 19 5.89 7.95 1.52
C LEU A 19 5.64 8.63 2.87
N THR A 20 5.20 9.89 2.80
CA THR A 20 4.92 10.73 3.98
C THR A 20 3.45 11.14 4.09
N GLU A 21 2.75 11.21 2.96
CA GLU A 21 1.30 11.44 2.92
C GLU A 21 0.69 10.73 1.71
N VAL A 22 -0.50 10.18 1.88
CA VAL A 22 -1.33 9.62 0.80
C VAL A 22 -2.77 10.05 1.01
N ASP A 23 -3.35 10.79 0.06
CA ASP A 23 -4.76 11.24 0.05
C ASP A 23 -5.19 11.91 1.37
N GLY A 24 -4.28 12.70 1.97
CA GLY A 24 -4.46 13.41 3.24
C GLY A 24 -4.19 12.60 4.51
N PHE A 25 -3.73 11.35 4.39
CA PHE A 25 -3.32 10.53 5.53
C PHE A 25 -1.80 10.57 5.70
N ASP A 26 -1.33 10.95 6.89
CA ASP A 26 0.09 10.91 7.23
C ASP A 26 0.58 9.46 7.34
N VAL A 27 1.61 9.14 6.57
CA VAL A 27 2.25 7.81 6.53
C VAL A 27 3.76 7.92 6.74
N ASP A 28 4.42 6.84 7.14
CA ASP A 28 5.88 6.73 7.21
C ASP A 28 6.26 5.31 6.78
N ILE A 29 6.08 5.05 5.48
CA ILE A 29 6.25 3.73 4.87
C ILE A 29 7.35 3.84 3.79
N PRO A 30 8.25 2.85 3.66
CA PRO A 30 9.20 2.78 2.54
C PRO A 30 8.49 2.87 1.19
N ALA A 31 9.00 3.69 0.29
CA ALA A 31 8.47 3.83 -1.07
C ALA A 31 9.10 2.79 -2.01
N GLU A 32 9.07 1.52 -1.63
CA GLU A 32 9.68 0.38 -2.32
C GLU A 32 8.83 -0.89 -2.16
N GLY A 33 9.05 -1.89 -3.02
CA GLY A 33 8.36 -3.18 -2.94
C GLY A 33 6.89 -3.14 -3.39
N ASN A 34 6.12 -4.15 -2.96
CA ASN A 34 4.70 -4.28 -3.28
C ASN A 34 3.86 -3.56 -2.23
N VAL A 35 3.26 -2.43 -2.60
CA VAL A 35 2.47 -1.61 -1.68
C VAL A 35 0.98 -1.77 -1.96
N VAL A 36 0.19 -2.05 -0.92
CA VAL A 36 -1.27 -2.15 -1.00
C VAL A 36 -1.93 -1.17 -0.05
N PHE A 37 -2.93 -0.47 -0.55
CA PHE A 37 -3.71 0.52 0.20
C PHE A 37 -5.15 0.05 0.36
N PHE A 38 -5.70 0.19 1.57
CA PHE A 38 -7.12 0.03 1.85
C PHE A 38 -7.66 1.26 2.59
N ARG A 39 -8.70 1.89 2.04
CA ARG A 39 -9.41 3.02 2.67
C ARG A 39 -10.75 2.54 3.22
N TYR A 40 -10.95 2.59 4.52
CA TYR A 40 -12.10 2.00 5.21
C TYR A 40 -12.48 2.79 6.48
N VAL A 41 -13.61 2.44 7.10
CA VAL A 41 -14.02 3.02 8.39
C VAL A 41 -13.35 2.25 9.54
N ASP A 42 -12.55 2.95 10.36
CA ASP A 42 -11.80 2.38 11.47
C ASP A 42 -12.75 1.73 12.49
N ARG A 43 -12.66 0.40 12.61
CA ARG A 43 -13.45 -0.39 13.55
C ARG A 43 -12.67 -1.62 14.03
N PRO A 44 -12.97 -2.12 15.25
CA PRO A 44 -12.32 -3.32 15.77
C PRO A 44 -12.40 -4.50 14.79
N GLY A 45 -11.30 -5.23 14.65
CA GLY A 45 -11.21 -6.48 13.89
C GLY A 45 -10.63 -6.35 12.48
N VAL A 46 -10.67 -5.17 11.83
CA VAL A 46 -10.26 -5.01 10.41
C VAL A 46 -8.83 -5.47 10.16
N VAL A 47 -7.87 -5.04 10.99
CA VAL A 47 -6.45 -5.45 10.87
C VAL A 47 -6.30 -6.97 11.02
N GLY A 48 -7.01 -7.57 11.98
CA GLY A 48 -6.98 -9.02 12.19
C GLY A 48 -7.58 -9.80 11.03
N THR A 49 -8.66 -9.29 10.44
CA THR A 49 -9.29 -9.87 9.24
C THR A 49 -8.33 -9.86 8.05
N ILE A 50 -7.67 -8.72 7.78
CA ILE A 50 -6.65 -8.63 6.72
C ILE A 50 -5.51 -9.61 6.98
N GLY A 51 -4.96 -9.63 8.20
CA GLY A 51 -3.89 -10.55 8.57
C GLY A 51 -4.29 -12.03 8.39
N GLY A 52 -5.53 -12.39 8.69
CA GLY A 52 -6.07 -13.72 8.47
C GLY A 52 -6.15 -14.09 6.99
N ILE A 53 -6.71 -13.21 6.16
CA ILE A 53 -6.83 -13.40 4.70
C ILE A 53 -5.44 -13.61 4.08
N LEU A 54 -4.50 -12.70 4.36
CA LEU A 54 -3.14 -12.79 3.83
C LEU A 54 -2.40 -14.04 4.34
N GLY A 55 -2.60 -14.40 5.61
CA GLY A 55 -2.03 -15.62 6.17
C GLY A 55 -2.56 -16.90 5.51
N THR A 56 -3.85 -16.95 5.16
CA THR A 56 -4.43 -18.07 4.40
C THR A 56 -3.85 -18.19 3.00
N GLU A 57 -3.59 -17.06 2.34
CA GLU A 57 -2.98 -17.00 1.01
C GLU A 57 -1.45 -17.11 1.03
N GLY A 58 -0.82 -17.24 2.21
CA GLY A 58 0.63 -17.34 2.35
C GLY A 58 1.40 -16.06 1.99
N VAL A 59 0.75 -14.89 2.08
CA VAL A 59 1.35 -13.58 1.80
C VAL A 59 1.92 -12.99 3.09
N ASN A 60 3.24 -12.76 3.11
CA ASN A 60 3.91 -12.13 4.24
C ASN A 60 3.88 -10.59 4.15
N ILE A 61 3.85 -9.95 5.31
CA ILE A 61 3.77 -8.49 5.46
C ILE A 61 5.13 -7.97 5.95
N ALA A 62 5.86 -7.28 5.08
CA ALA A 62 7.14 -6.64 5.39
C ALA A 62 6.95 -5.35 6.22
N GLY A 63 5.83 -4.66 6.01
CA GLY A 63 5.50 -3.43 6.72
C GLY A 63 4.00 -3.17 6.72
N MET A 64 3.50 -2.58 7.79
CA MET A 64 2.10 -2.15 7.89
C MET A 64 2.01 -0.86 8.67
N GLN A 65 1.23 0.09 8.16
CA GLN A 65 0.82 1.27 8.90
C GLN A 65 -0.67 1.52 8.70
N VAL A 66 -1.35 1.87 9.78
CA VAL A 66 -2.74 2.33 9.75
C VAL A 66 -2.75 3.81 10.17
N ALA A 67 -3.06 4.67 9.21
CA ALA A 67 -3.25 6.10 9.43
C ALA A 67 -4.75 6.39 9.53
N ARG A 68 -5.16 7.25 10.47
CA ARG A 68 -6.57 7.64 10.65
C ARG A 68 -6.69 9.12 10.94
N LEU A 69 -7.70 9.76 10.38
CA LEU A 69 -7.96 11.19 10.60
C LEU A 69 -8.61 11.45 11.97
N ALA A 70 -9.41 10.49 12.45
CA ALA A 70 -10.03 10.50 13.76
C ALA A 70 -10.31 9.06 14.22
N ALA A 71 -10.38 8.83 15.53
CA ALA A 71 -10.77 7.52 16.06
C ALA A 71 -12.21 7.18 15.63
N GLY A 72 -12.41 5.98 15.07
CA GLY A 72 -13.70 5.54 14.53
C GLY A 72 -14.11 6.22 13.23
N GLY A 73 -13.27 7.10 12.69
CA GLY A 73 -13.46 7.76 11.41
C GLY A 73 -12.86 6.95 10.26
N GLU A 74 -12.48 7.64 9.20
CA GLU A 74 -11.82 7.00 8.06
C GLU A 74 -10.36 6.70 8.36
N ALA A 75 -9.89 5.55 7.85
CA ALA A 75 -8.53 5.07 7.96
C ALA A 75 -7.99 4.63 6.60
N LEU A 76 -6.67 4.76 6.46
CA LEU A 76 -5.87 4.21 5.38
C LEU A 76 -4.92 3.17 5.98
N MET A 77 -5.11 1.91 5.61
CA MET A 77 -4.11 0.87 5.83
C MET A 77 -3.19 0.82 4.63
N THR A 78 -1.89 0.91 4.89
CA THR A 78 -0.82 0.73 3.92
C THR A 78 -0.03 -0.52 4.30
N LEU A 79 0.09 -1.46 3.36
CA LEU A 79 0.84 -2.69 3.50
C LEU A 79 2.02 -2.68 2.55
N VAL A 80 3.16 -3.16 2.99
CA VAL A 80 4.27 -3.59 2.14
C VAL A 80 4.34 -5.10 2.23
N THR A 81 4.23 -5.80 1.11
CA THR A 81 4.22 -7.27 1.06
C THR A 81 5.44 -7.80 0.31
N ASP A 82 5.90 -8.98 0.72
CA ASP A 82 7.08 -9.64 0.09
C ASP A 82 6.79 -10.05 -1.36
N SER A 83 5.52 -10.25 -1.71
CA SER A 83 5.06 -10.61 -3.04
C SER A 83 3.88 -9.74 -3.48
N PRO A 84 3.68 -9.54 -4.79
CA PRO A 84 2.52 -8.83 -5.31
C PRO A 84 1.24 -9.60 -4.96
N MET A 85 0.25 -8.88 -4.44
CA MET A 85 -1.10 -9.43 -4.25
C MET A 85 -1.84 -9.43 -5.59
N SER A 86 -2.55 -10.51 -5.90
CA SER A 86 -3.43 -10.55 -7.08
C SER A 86 -4.57 -9.55 -6.92
N VAL A 87 -5.12 -9.09 -8.04
CA VAL A 87 -6.28 -8.20 -8.05
C VAL A 87 -7.46 -8.86 -7.31
N ASP A 88 -7.71 -10.14 -7.56
CA ASP A 88 -8.78 -10.91 -6.91
C ASP A 88 -8.63 -10.94 -5.38
N LEU A 89 -7.39 -11.07 -4.88
CA LEU A 89 -7.12 -11.07 -3.44
C LEU A 89 -7.34 -9.68 -2.83
N ILE A 90 -6.89 -8.62 -3.51
CA ILE A 90 -7.12 -7.24 -3.07
C ILE A 90 -8.63 -6.94 -3.03
N ASP A 91 -9.36 -7.32 -4.07
CA ASP A 91 -10.80 -7.09 -4.18
C ASP A 91 -11.58 -7.89 -3.13
N ASN A 92 -11.22 -9.15 -2.91
CA ASN A 92 -11.81 -9.96 -1.85
C ASN A 92 -11.57 -9.33 -0.46
N ALA A 93 -10.32 -8.97 -0.16
CA ALA A 93 -9.98 -8.35 1.11
C ALA A 93 -10.74 -7.02 1.31
N ALA A 94 -10.84 -6.20 0.26
CA ALA A 94 -11.58 -4.95 0.25
C ALA A 94 -13.07 -5.16 0.55
N GLU A 95 -13.70 -6.14 -0.08
CA GLU A 95 -15.11 -6.48 0.15
C GLU A 95 -15.34 -6.93 1.59
N VAL A 96 -14.52 -7.85 2.10
CA VAL A 96 -14.66 -8.43 3.45
C VAL A 96 -14.58 -7.35 4.53
N ILE A 97 -13.68 -6.37 4.38
CA ILE A 97 -13.54 -5.28 5.35
C ILE A 97 -14.47 -4.10 5.08
N GLY A 98 -15.22 -4.12 3.98
CA GLY A 98 -16.05 -2.99 3.54
C GLY A 98 -15.22 -1.74 3.22
N ALA A 99 -14.08 -1.92 2.54
CA ALA A 99 -13.26 -0.81 2.08
C ALA A 99 -14.00 -0.02 1.00
N THR A 100 -13.89 1.30 1.08
CA THR A 100 -14.40 2.21 0.05
C THR A 100 -13.45 2.29 -1.15
N ARG A 101 -12.18 1.93 -0.95
CA ARG A 101 -11.17 1.88 -2.00
C ARG A 101 -10.05 0.92 -1.63
N ALA A 102 -9.53 0.23 -2.64
CA ALA A 102 -8.31 -0.56 -2.54
C ALA A 102 -7.46 -0.39 -3.80
N SER A 103 -6.15 -0.52 -3.67
CA SER A 103 -5.21 -0.51 -4.81
C SER A 103 -3.87 -1.13 -4.42
N GLY A 104 -3.27 -1.89 -5.34
CA GLY A 104 -1.89 -2.37 -5.25
C GLY A 104 -0.98 -1.70 -6.28
N VAL A 105 0.27 -1.45 -5.91
CA VAL A 105 1.30 -0.87 -6.78
C VAL A 105 2.66 -1.48 -6.44
N GLY A 106 3.45 -1.82 -7.46
CA GLY A 106 4.86 -2.15 -7.29
C GLY A 106 5.70 -0.88 -7.40
N LEU A 107 6.58 -0.64 -6.44
CA LEU A 107 7.46 0.54 -6.36
C LEU A 107 8.95 0.18 -6.54
N ASP A 108 9.25 -0.99 -7.09
CA ASP A 108 10.63 -1.39 -7.37
C ASP A 108 11.22 -0.64 -8.57
N ASP A 109 12.51 -0.32 -8.46
CA ASP A 109 13.27 0.62 -9.30
C ASP A 109 13.68 0.06 -10.69
N GLU A 110 12.88 -0.84 -11.28
CA GLU A 110 13.12 -1.24 -12.66
C GLU A 110 12.44 -0.23 -13.60
N PRO A 111 13.20 0.59 -14.37
CA PRO A 111 12.62 1.20 -15.54
C PRO A 111 12.15 0.03 -16.40
N SER A 112 10.86 0.00 -16.73
CA SER A 112 10.37 -0.88 -17.78
C SER A 112 11.29 -0.66 -19.00
N SER A 113 12.19 -1.60 -19.24
CA SER A 113 13.07 -1.66 -20.40
C SER A 113 12.22 -2.05 -21.61
N GLY A 114 11.32 -1.13 -21.96
CA GLY A 114 10.41 -1.22 -23.08
C GLY A 114 10.52 0.09 -23.84
N LEU A 115 11.55 0.19 -24.66
CA LEU A 115 11.61 0.84 -25.99
C LEU A 115 13.07 0.94 -26.46
N ALA A 116 13.77 -0.20 -26.48
CA ALA A 116 14.82 -0.43 -27.47
C ALA A 116 14.18 -1.24 -28.60
N GLY A 117 13.92 -0.59 -29.74
CA GLY A 117 13.56 -1.29 -30.98
C GLY A 117 12.35 -0.75 -31.73
N LEU A 118 12.39 0.50 -32.18
CA LEU A 118 11.81 0.87 -33.48
C LEU A 118 12.79 1.81 -34.19
N SER A 119 13.81 1.20 -34.79
CA SER A 119 14.55 1.81 -35.89
C SER A 119 14.06 1.21 -37.21
N ARG A 120 13.47 2.07 -38.04
CA ARG A 120 13.10 1.90 -39.46
C ARG A 120 11.97 0.94 -39.80
#